data_AF-A0A1Y6LF99-F1
#
_entry.id   AF-A0A1Y6LF99-F1
#
_cell.length_a   1.000
_cell.length_b   1.000
_cell.length_c   1.000
_cell.angle_alpha   90.00
_cell.angle_beta   90.00
_cell.angle_gamma   90.00
#
_symmetry.space_group_name_H-M   'P 1'
#
loop_
_entity.id
_entity.type
_entity.pdbx_description
1 polymer ?
#
loop_
_entity_poly.entity_id
_entity_poly.type
_entity_poly.pdbx_seq_one_letter_code
_entity_poly.pdbx_strand_id
1 'polypeptide(L)'
;MRSMYMDLYQEEGIDSLSTKAMNTYAEDGKTLDSKSILTRTASFKILLSTHPKILDSVLKGTILADARKDQELRDVLRKLKASGPYSDRKYIASKSGRLSKQKVKNVEEFLLGLRKRLEDIDSSLYDQPLECPLVEIGYTYQSRKRLDDYRNHRGSNYIMNLFDATCNTLWPARFKVHQFVIFVCTEPTYAVVAEILFTRICQCYIKNGGGFTYCPPGRSNKSAYNYTSVDWERFWDFNKGITDVAKNLKADEMKWEAYLEKKRQEKKENENVVQKMLAKTDSIKQGLVGLYETEAEMNVHLETIQLMASNDESTV
;
A
#
# COMPACT_ATOMS: atom_id res chain seq x y z
N MET A 1 -2.10 5.71 -4.52
CA MET A 1 -1.54 4.99 -3.34
C MET A 1 -1.49 3.47 -3.53
N ARG A 2 -2.53 2.78 -4.04
CA ARG A 2 -2.39 1.36 -4.44
C ARG A 2 -1.41 1.17 -5.59
N SER A 3 -1.39 2.11 -6.56
CA SER A 3 -0.36 2.20 -7.60
C SER A 3 1.05 2.09 -7.02
N MET A 4 1.38 2.92 -6.03
CA MET A 4 2.67 2.85 -5.32
C MET A 4 2.99 1.44 -4.78
N TYR A 5 2.04 0.71 -4.20
CA TYR A 5 2.29 -0.67 -3.75
C TYR A 5 2.52 -1.64 -4.90
N MET A 6 1.81 -1.44 -6.02
CA MET A 6 2.03 -2.20 -7.24
C MET A 6 3.42 -1.92 -7.81
N ASP A 7 3.81 -0.64 -7.89
CA ASP A 7 5.11 -0.20 -8.39
C ASP A 7 6.23 -0.79 -7.52
N LEU A 8 6.11 -0.71 -6.19
CA LEU A 8 7.04 -1.36 -5.27
C LEU A 8 7.13 -2.87 -5.51
N TYR A 9 5.99 -3.55 -5.68
CA TYR A 9 5.99 -5.00 -5.93
C TYR A 9 6.60 -5.39 -7.28
N GLN A 10 6.41 -4.56 -8.30
CA GLN A 10 6.93 -4.82 -9.65
C GLN A 10 8.41 -4.47 -9.76
N GLU A 11 8.83 -3.34 -9.20
CA GLU A 11 10.17 -2.79 -9.33
C GLU A 11 11.13 -3.27 -8.23
N GLU A 12 10.67 -3.32 -6.98
CA GLU A 12 11.53 -3.56 -5.81
C GLU A 12 11.27 -4.92 -5.13
N GLY A 13 10.12 -5.55 -5.41
CA GLY A 13 9.75 -6.86 -4.88
C GLY A 13 8.97 -6.83 -3.56
N ILE A 14 8.83 -8.01 -2.96
CA ILE A 14 7.98 -8.27 -1.80
C ILE A 14 8.54 -7.63 -0.54
N ASP A 15 9.86 -7.60 -0.34
CA ASP A 15 10.46 -6.99 0.85
C ASP A 15 10.12 -5.50 0.96
N SER A 16 10.33 -4.74 -0.11
CA SER A 16 9.98 -3.32 -0.18
C SER A 16 8.49 -3.08 0.00
N LEU A 17 7.63 -3.86 -0.67
CA LEU A 17 6.18 -3.81 -0.48
C LEU A 17 5.80 -4.03 1.00
N SER A 18 6.33 -5.10 1.61
CA SER A 18 6.04 -5.46 3.00
C SER A 18 6.49 -4.37 3.97
N THR A 19 7.70 -3.85 3.77
CA THR A 19 8.31 -2.81 4.58
C THR A 19 7.50 -1.53 4.50
N LYS A 20 7.11 -1.11 3.28
CA LYS A 20 6.27 0.06 3.09
C LYS A 20 4.90 -0.12 3.75
N ALA A 21 4.22 -1.24 3.48
CA ALA A 21 2.90 -1.49 4.04
C ALA A 21 2.91 -1.50 5.57
N MET A 22 3.97 -2.03 6.19
CA MET A 22 4.09 -2.06 7.65
C MET A 22 4.52 -0.72 8.25
N ASN A 23 5.27 0.13 7.54
CA ASN A 23 5.71 1.43 8.05
C ASN A 23 4.69 2.58 7.87
N THR A 24 3.71 2.45 6.96
CA THR A 24 2.93 3.61 6.46
C THR A 24 1.86 4.15 7.42
N TYR A 25 1.57 3.52 8.57
CA TYR A 25 0.54 4.02 9.50
C TYR A 25 0.99 3.99 10.97
N ALA A 26 1.39 5.15 11.49
CA ALA A 26 1.65 5.38 12.90
C ALA A 26 0.38 5.63 13.74
N GLU A 27 -0.79 5.81 13.09
CA GLU A 27 -2.06 6.15 13.75
C GLU A 27 -2.58 5.08 14.72
N ASP A 28 -2.03 3.88 14.66
CA ASP A 28 -2.48 2.70 15.39
C ASP A 28 -1.49 2.28 16.48
N GLY A 29 -0.92 3.24 17.23
CA GLY A 29 0.09 3.06 18.29
C GLY A 29 -0.23 2.06 19.43
N LYS A 30 -1.30 1.26 19.31
CA LYS A 30 -1.68 0.15 20.19
C LYS A 30 -1.70 -1.21 19.50
N THR A 31 -1.29 -1.30 18.24
CA THR A 31 -1.36 -2.50 17.41
C THR A 31 0.06 -2.82 17.01
N LEU A 32 0.53 -4.04 17.33
CA LEU A 32 1.85 -4.65 17.06
C LEU A 32 2.93 -3.67 16.60
N ASP A 33 4.06 -3.61 17.31
CA ASP A 33 5.20 -2.79 16.88
C ASP A 33 5.55 -3.08 15.41
N SER A 34 5.08 -2.18 14.55
CA SER A 34 5.14 -2.32 13.11
C SER A 34 6.56 -2.17 12.58
N LYS A 35 7.48 -1.71 13.44
CA LYS A 35 8.91 -1.64 13.21
C LYS A 35 9.65 -2.88 13.68
N SER A 36 9.01 -3.77 14.45
CA SER A 36 9.63 -5.01 14.88
C SER A 36 10.01 -5.88 13.69
N ILE A 37 11.24 -6.38 13.70
CA ILE A 37 11.77 -7.31 12.70
C ILE A 37 10.86 -8.53 12.52
N LEU A 38 10.22 -8.99 13.60
CA LEU A 38 9.30 -10.14 13.56
C LEU A 38 8.05 -9.82 12.73
N THR A 39 7.48 -8.62 12.87
CA THR A 39 6.31 -8.19 12.12
C THR A 39 6.63 -8.05 10.63
N ARG A 40 7.80 -7.51 10.28
CA ARG A 40 8.27 -7.40 8.89
C ARG A 40 8.52 -8.76 8.27
N THR A 41 9.25 -9.64 8.96
CA THR A 41 9.50 -11.02 8.51
C THR A 41 8.20 -11.80 8.31
N ALA A 42 7.23 -11.67 9.24
CA ALA A 42 5.93 -12.30 9.06
C ALA A 42 5.18 -11.74 7.84
N SER A 43 5.22 -10.41 7.63
CA SER A 43 4.59 -9.77 6.48
C SER A 43 5.19 -10.24 5.14
N PHE A 44 6.53 -10.31 5.05
CA PHE A 44 7.23 -10.87 3.91
C PHE A 44 6.79 -12.31 3.64
N LYS A 45 6.80 -13.17 4.67
CA LYS A 45 6.38 -14.58 4.54
C LYS A 45 4.91 -14.72 4.11
N ILE A 46 4.01 -13.87 4.62
CA ILE A 46 2.59 -13.85 4.23
C ILE A 46 2.46 -13.54 2.74
N LEU A 47 3.12 -12.49 2.25
CA LEU A 47 3.08 -12.12 0.83
C LEU A 47 3.68 -13.23 -0.04
N LEU A 48 4.80 -13.79 0.38
CA LEU A 48 5.48 -14.89 -0.32
C LEU A 48 4.61 -16.15 -0.43
N SER A 49 3.84 -16.45 0.62
CA SER A 49 2.95 -17.61 0.70
C SER A 49 1.53 -17.36 0.22
N THR A 50 1.24 -16.15 -0.27
CA THR A 50 -0.01 -15.81 -0.97
C THR A 50 0.11 -16.19 -2.44
N HIS A 51 -0.95 -16.76 -3.02
CA HIS A 51 -0.95 -17.11 -4.44
C HIS A 51 -0.67 -15.87 -5.30
N PRO A 52 0.28 -15.91 -6.25
CA PRO A 52 0.73 -14.71 -6.97
C PRO A 52 -0.41 -14.01 -7.74
N LYS A 53 -1.32 -14.77 -8.36
CA LYS A 53 -2.51 -14.20 -9.02
C LYS A 53 -3.47 -13.52 -8.04
N ILE A 54 -3.60 -14.02 -6.80
CA ILE A 54 -4.42 -13.34 -5.80
C ILE A 54 -3.73 -12.05 -5.37
N LEU A 55 -2.42 -12.09 -5.10
CA LEU A 55 -1.65 -10.92 -4.70
C LEU A 55 -1.70 -9.80 -5.75
N ASP A 56 -1.46 -10.14 -7.02
CA ASP A 56 -1.54 -9.21 -8.16
C ASP A 56 -2.93 -8.58 -8.27
N SER A 57 -3.98 -9.40 -8.25
CA SER A 57 -5.37 -8.93 -8.27
C SER A 57 -5.76 -8.07 -7.06
N VAL A 58 -5.20 -8.35 -5.88
CA VAL A 58 -5.44 -7.58 -4.64
C VAL A 58 -4.78 -6.21 -4.75
N LEU A 59 -3.52 -6.15 -5.21
CA LEU A 59 -2.78 -4.91 -5.42
C LEU A 59 -3.49 -4.01 -6.44
N LYS A 60 -3.99 -4.59 -7.54
CA LYS A 60 -4.76 -3.89 -8.58
C LYS A 60 -6.19 -3.55 -8.15
N GLY A 61 -6.75 -4.29 -7.19
CA GLY A 61 -8.18 -4.18 -6.83
C GLY A 61 -9.12 -4.87 -7.83
N THR A 62 -8.61 -5.74 -8.69
CA THR A 62 -9.32 -6.31 -9.83
C THR A 62 -9.74 -7.77 -9.64
N ILE A 63 -9.62 -8.33 -8.44
CA ILE A 63 -9.85 -9.77 -8.16
C ILE A 63 -11.14 -10.35 -8.75
N LEU A 64 -12.24 -9.59 -8.78
CA LEU A 64 -13.48 -10.03 -9.42
C LEU A 64 -13.37 -10.07 -10.94
N ALA A 65 -12.81 -9.02 -11.55
CA ALA A 65 -12.64 -8.93 -12.99
C ALA A 65 -11.66 -10.00 -13.49
N ASP A 66 -10.56 -10.20 -12.77
CA ASP A 66 -9.54 -11.19 -13.09
C ASP A 66 -10.11 -12.61 -12.94
N ALA A 67 -10.83 -12.91 -11.86
CA ALA A 67 -11.44 -14.23 -11.67
C ALA A 67 -12.52 -14.59 -12.71
N ARG A 68 -13.10 -13.61 -13.42
CA ARG A 68 -14.03 -13.87 -14.53
C ARG A 68 -13.28 -14.32 -15.79
N LYS A 69 -12.07 -13.80 -16.01
CA LYS A 69 -11.25 -14.00 -17.21
C LYS A 69 -10.25 -15.14 -17.05
N ASP A 70 -9.67 -15.30 -15.86
CA ASP A 70 -8.63 -16.26 -15.55
C ASP A 70 -9.21 -17.50 -14.86
N GLN A 71 -9.15 -18.63 -15.56
CA GLN A 71 -9.69 -19.90 -15.07
C GLN A 71 -8.94 -20.42 -13.84
N GLU A 72 -7.61 -20.27 -13.79
CA GLU A 72 -6.79 -20.73 -12.67
C GLU A 72 -7.10 -19.91 -11.41
N LEU A 73 -7.17 -18.58 -11.53
CA LEU A 73 -7.57 -17.72 -10.39
C LEU A 73 -8.98 -18.09 -9.91
N ARG A 74 -9.91 -18.34 -10.84
CA ARG A 74 -11.27 -18.78 -10.50
C ARG A 74 -11.27 -20.10 -9.74
N ASP A 75 -10.46 -21.06 -10.15
CA ASP A 75 -10.37 -22.37 -9.50
C ASP A 75 -9.73 -22.29 -8.12
N VAL A 76 -8.68 -21.47 -7.97
CA VAL A 76 -8.10 -21.15 -6.65
C VAL A 76 -9.16 -20.54 -5.74
N LEU A 77 -9.91 -19.53 -6.22
CA LEU A 77 -10.96 -18.88 -5.42
C LEU A 77 -12.18 -19.78 -5.18
N ARG A 78 -12.50 -20.72 -6.09
CA ARG A 78 -13.63 -21.66 -5.95
C ARG A 78 -13.34 -22.74 -4.92
N LYS A 79 -12.10 -23.25 -4.86
CA LYS A 79 -11.63 -24.12 -3.77
C LYS A 79 -11.86 -23.48 -2.38
N LEU A 80 -12.17 -22.18 -2.33
CA LEU A 80 -12.34 -21.38 -1.12
C LEU A 80 -13.79 -20.90 -0.82
N LYS A 81 -14.85 -21.34 -1.54
CA LYS A 81 -16.23 -20.75 -1.43
C LYS A 81 -17.38 -21.70 -1.02
N ALA A 82 -18.47 -21.14 -0.46
CA ALA A 82 -19.85 -21.69 -0.30
C ALA A 82 -20.91 -20.55 -0.30
N SER A 83 -22.23 -20.75 -0.53
CA SER A 83 -23.31 -19.76 -0.93
C SER A 83 -24.57 -19.64 0.00
N GLY A 84 -25.37 -18.54 -0.05
CA GLY A 84 -26.72 -18.39 0.59
C GLY A 84 -27.39 -16.97 0.52
N PRO A 85 -28.72 -16.78 0.75
CA PRO A 85 -29.50 -15.54 0.51
C PRO A 85 -29.87 -14.68 1.76
N TYR A 86 -30.63 -13.58 1.59
CA TYR A 86 -30.78 -12.41 2.51
C TYR A 86 -32.01 -12.38 3.47
N SER A 87 -31.97 -11.50 4.50
CA SER A 87 -33.11 -11.10 5.38
C SER A 87 -32.97 -9.67 5.97
N ASP A 88 -34.07 -9.04 6.43
CA ASP A 88 -34.15 -7.63 6.88
C ASP A 88 -33.55 -7.29 8.26
N ARG A 89 -32.93 -6.10 8.46
CA ARG A 89 -32.19 -5.71 9.71
C ARG A 89 -32.04 -4.20 10.00
N LYS A 90 -31.64 -3.88 11.25
CA LYS A 90 -31.31 -2.53 11.78
C LYS A 90 -29.81 -2.38 12.11
N TYR A 91 -29.03 -1.59 11.35
CA TYR A 91 -27.55 -1.60 11.39
C TYR A 91 -26.87 -0.64 12.40
N ILE A 92 -27.41 0.57 12.54
CA ILE A 92 -26.81 1.66 13.35
C ILE A 92 -27.37 1.78 14.77
N ALA A 93 -28.45 1.04 15.05
CA ALA A 93 -29.00 0.97 16.40
C ALA A 93 -28.06 0.21 17.36
N SER A 94 -28.16 0.58 18.63
CA SER A 94 -27.62 -0.15 19.77
C SER A 94 -28.61 -1.23 20.22
N LYS A 95 -28.24 -2.04 21.23
CA LYS A 95 -29.13 -3.08 21.79
C LYS A 95 -30.45 -2.51 22.34
N SER A 96 -30.49 -1.24 22.74
CA SER A 96 -31.70 -0.56 23.21
C SER A 96 -32.59 -0.01 22.08
N GLY A 97 -32.24 -0.26 20.81
CA GLY A 97 -32.96 0.26 19.64
C GLY A 97 -32.64 1.72 19.31
N ARG A 98 -31.99 2.48 20.21
CA ARG A 98 -31.52 3.86 19.96
C ARG A 98 -30.27 3.87 19.08
N LEU A 99 -30.09 4.94 18.31
CA LEU A 99 -28.88 5.15 17.51
C LEU A 99 -27.61 5.18 18.37
N SER A 100 -26.57 4.47 17.94
CA SER A 100 -25.26 4.52 18.59
C SER A 100 -24.47 5.72 18.08
N LYS A 101 -24.13 6.66 18.97
CA LYS A 101 -23.33 7.85 18.64
C LYS A 101 -22.02 7.50 17.93
N GLN A 102 -21.32 6.47 18.41
CA GLN A 102 -20.06 6.03 17.80
C GLN A 102 -20.28 5.45 16.39
N LYS A 103 -21.33 4.64 16.19
CA LYS A 103 -21.64 4.10 14.86
C LYS A 103 -22.01 5.20 13.88
N VAL A 104 -22.77 6.20 14.32
CA VAL A 104 -23.11 7.38 13.51
C VAL A 104 -21.84 8.13 13.12
N LYS A 105 -20.97 8.45 14.07
CA LYS A 105 -19.68 9.12 13.79
C LYS A 105 -18.84 8.37 12.75
N ASN A 106 -18.73 7.04 12.87
CA ASN A 106 -17.96 6.25 11.91
C ASN A 106 -18.61 6.23 10.52
N VAL A 107 -19.94 6.26 10.43
CA VAL A 107 -20.65 6.38 9.14
C VAL A 107 -20.41 7.76 8.53
N GLU A 108 -20.44 8.82 9.32
CA GLU A 108 -20.13 10.19 8.86
C GLU A 108 -18.69 10.28 8.34
N GLU A 109 -17.72 9.70 9.06
CA GLU A 109 -16.32 9.64 8.64
C GLU A 109 -16.14 8.83 7.35
N PHE A 110 -16.85 7.71 7.22
CA PHE A 110 -16.90 6.94 5.97
C PHE A 110 -17.47 7.76 4.81
N LEU A 111 -18.58 8.47 5.01
CA LEU A 111 -19.20 9.29 3.97
C LEU A 111 -18.30 10.45 3.55
N LEU A 112 -17.62 11.08 4.51
CA LEU A 112 -16.66 12.15 4.21
C LEU A 112 -15.48 11.63 3.38
N GLY A 113 -14.88 10.51 3.80
CA GLY A 113 -13.78 9.87 3.06
C GLY A 113 -14.20 9.43 1.66
N LEU A 114 -15.39 8.86 1.52
CA LEU A 114 -15.94 8.45 0.22
C LEU A 114 -16.22 9.65 -0.68
N ARG A 115 -16.81 10.75 -0.17
CA ARG A 115 -17.05 11.97 -0.96
C ARG A 115 -15.76 12.54 -1.52
N LYS A 116 -14.75 12.73 -0.65
CA LYS A 116 -13.43 13.21 -1.09
C LYS A 116 -12.85 12.34 -2.19
N ARG A 117 -12.97 11.02 -2.05
CA ARG A 117 -12.51 10.07 -3.06
C ARG A 117 -13.27 10.20 -4.40
N LEU A 118 -14.58 10.43 -4.37
CA LEU A 118 -15.40 10.57 -5.57
C LEU A 118 -15.18 11.90 -6.28
N GLU A 119 -14.84 12.97 -5.55
CA GLU A 119 -14.50 14.29 -6.11
C GLU A 119 -13.26 14.24 -7.02
N ASP A 120 -12.34 13.32 -6.75
CA ASP A 120 -11.14 13.10 -7.57
C ASP A 120 -11.39 12.28 -8.85
N ILE A 121 -12.60 11.73 -9.03
CA ILE A 121 -12.95 10.90 -10.20
C ILE A 121 -13.47 11.79 -11.33
N ASP A 122 -12.91 11.61 -12.53
CA ASP A 122 -13.41 12.27 -13.74
C ASP A 122 -14.89 11.93 -13.99
N SER A 123 -15.70 12.96 -14.27
CA SER A 123 -17.14 12.83 -14.50
C SER A 123 -17.52 11.81 -15.58
N SER A 124 -16.65 11.58 -16.57
CA SER A 124 -16.85 10.57 -17.62
C SER A 124 -16.87 9.13 -17.10
N LEU A 125 -16.38 8.90 -15.87
CA LEU A 125 -16.29 7.59 -15.24
C LEU A 125 -17.38 7.33 -14.20
N TYR A 126 -18.32 8.26 -13.97
CA TYR A 126 -19.32 8.14 -12.90
C TYR A 126 -20.22 6.89 -13.00
N ASP A 127 -20.53 6.44 -14.21
CA ASP A 127 -21.31 5.23 -14.43
C ASP A 127 -20.48 3.94 -14.48
N GLN A 128 -19.15 4.06 -14.40
CA GLN A 128 -18.24 2.92 -14.40
C GLN A 128 -18.04 2.39 -12.98
N PRO A 129 -17.71 1.09 -12.82
CA PRO A 129 -17.23 0.58 -11.54
C PRO A 129 -16.01 1.37 -11.07
N LEU A 130 -15.92 1.62 -9.76
CA LEU A 130 -14.69 2.16 -9.18
C LEU A 130 -13.51 1.27 -9.58
N GLU A 131 -12.45 1.88 -10.10
CA GLU A 131 -11.21 1.19 -10.46
C GLU A 131 -10.71 0.31 -9.30
N CYS A 132 -10.79 0.87 -8.09
CA CYS A 132 -10.59 0.14 -6.85
C CYS A 132 -11.93 0.02 -6.09
N PRO A 133 -12.52 -1.17 -5.95
CA PRO A 133 -13.77 -1.32 -5.21
C PRO A 133 -13.59 -1.01 -3.72
N LEU A 134 -14.68 -0.72 -3.02
CA LEU A 134 -14.67 -0.66 -1.55
C LEU A 134 -14.42 -2.06 -0.99
N VAL A 135 -13.44 -2.19 -0.10
CA VAL A 135 -13.00 -3.49 0.43
C VAL A 135 -13.21 -3.55 1.95
N GLU A 136 -13.36 -4.77 2.46
CA GLU A 136 -13.15 -5.08 3.88
C GLU A 136 -12.22 -6.29 3.97
N ILE A 137 -11.29 -6.24 4.90
CA ILE A 137 -10.35 -7.32 5.20
C ILE A 137 -10.60 -7.75 6.64
N GLY A 138 -10.76 -9.05 6.84
CA GLY A 138 -10.96 -9.62 8.15
C GLY A 138 -10.38 -11.02 8.27
N TYR A 139 -10.00 -11.39 9.48
CA TYR A 139 -9.61 -12.76 9.81
C TYR A 139 -10.81 -13.63 10.21
N THR A 140 -10.74 -14.92 9.90
CA THR A 140 -11.66 -15.91 10.44
C THR A 140 -11.05 -17.31 10.47
N TYR A 141 -11.39 -18.06 11.50
CA TYR A 141 -11.06 -19.49 11.63
C TYR A 141 -12.17 -20.40 11.04
N GLN A 142 -13.35 -19.81 10.73
CA GLN A 142 -14.49 -20.51 10.13
C GLN A 142 -14.93 -19.76 8.88
N SER A 143 -14.12 -19.84 7.82
CA SER A 143 -14.38 -19.14 6.55
C SER A 143 -15.80 -19.36 6.05
N ARG A 144 -16.28 -20.61 6.02
CA ARG A 144 -17.65 -20.93 5.60
C ARG A 144 -18.72 -20.18 6.40
N LYS A 145 -18.65 -20.22 7.74
CA LYS A 145 -19.60 -19.53 8.62
C LYS A 145 -19.49 -18.03 8.43
N ARG A 146 -18.27 -17.48 8.38
CA ARG A 146 -18.04 -16.05 8.24
C ARG A 146 -18.59 -15.50 6.92
N LEU A 147 -18.41 -16.24 5.83
CA LEU A 147 -18.94 -15.89 4.51
C LEU A 147 -20.48 -15.92 4.53
N ASP A 148 -21.07 -16.93 5.15
CA ASP A 148 -22.52 -17.00 5.35
C ASP A 148 -23.03 -15.82 6.20
N ASP A 149 -22.36 -15.54 7.31
CA ASP A 149 -22.65 -14.43 8.20
C ASP A 149 -22.60 -13.09 7.45
N TYR A 150 -21.58 -12.87 6.62
CA TYR A 150 -21.51 -11.68 5.77
C TYR A 150 -22.68 -11.56 4.79
N ARG A 151 -23.08 -12.65 4.13
CA ARG A 151 -24.25 -12.60 3.20
C ARG A 151 -25.54 -12.29 3.90
N ASN A 152 -25.68 -12.81 5.11
CA ASN A 152 -26.88 -12.63 5.91
C ASN A 152 -26.83 -11.38 6.78
N HIS A 153 -25.80 -10.52 6.63
CA HIS A 153 -25.58 -9.36 7.49
C HIS A 153 -25.59 -9.69 9.01
N ARG A 154 -25.02 -10.85 9.39
CA ARG A 154 -24.83 -11.35 10.76
C ARG A 154 -23.38 -11.15 11.20
N GLY A 155 -23.14 -10.55 12.36
CA GLY A 155 -21.80 -10.45 12.95
C GLY A 155 -20.73 -9.80 12.07
N SER A 156 -21.13 -9.12 11.00
CA SER A 156 -20.26 -8.46 10.02
C SER A 156 -20.16 -6.96 10.27
N ASN A 157 -19.28 -6.31 9.51
CA ASN A 157 -19.09 -4.87 9.56
C ASN A 157 -20.41 -4.13 9.27
N TYR A 158 -20.90 -3.35 10.24
CA TYR A 158 -22.20 -2.71 10.13
C TYR A 158 -22.24 -1.60 9.07
N ILE A 159 -21.11 -0.96 8.75
CA ILE A 159 -21.04 0.06 7.70
C ILE A 159 -21.19 -0.61 6.33
N MET A 160 -20.47 -1.72 6.12
CA MET A 160 -20.59 -2.51 4.89
C MET A 160 -22.02 -3.02 4.67
N ASN A 161 -22.65 -3.57 5.72
CA ASN A 161 -24.03 -4.03 5.62
C ASN A 161 -25.02 -2.89 5.36
N LEU A 162 -24.83 -1.73 6.01
CA LEU A 162 -25.66 -0.54 5.78
C LEU A 162 -25.51 -0.06 4.33
N PHE A 163 -24.28 -0.03 3.82
CA PHE A 163 -23.98 0.34 2.45
C PHE A 163 -24.64 -0.62 1.46
N ASP A 164 -24.44 -1.94 1.61
CA ASP A 164 -25.04 -2.96 0.74
C ASP A 164 -26.59 -2.91 0.76
N ALA A 165 -27.20 -2.75 1.94
CA ALA A 165 -28.65 -2.62 2.08
C ALA A 165 -29.18 -1.34 1.40
N THR A 166 -28.48 -0.21 1.56
CA THR A 166 -28.85 1.06 0.91
C THR A 166 -28.74 0.95 -0.60
N CYS A 167 -27.62 0.42 -1.11
CA CYS A 167 -27.40 0.22 -2.53
C CYS A 167 -28.43 -0.72 -3.16
N ASN A 168 -28.78 -1.83 -2.50
CA ASN A 168 -29.80 -2.75 -3.02
C ASN A 168 -31.23 -2.20 -2.91
N THR A 169 -31.48 -1.26 -1.99
CA THR A 169 -32.78 -0.57 -1.91
C THR A 169 -32.93 0.45 -3.04
N LEU A 170 -31.89 1.23 -3.31
CA LEU A 170 -31.92 2.29 -4.33
C LEU A 170 -31.70 1.75 -5.75
N TRP A 171 -30.84 0.74 -5.89
CA TRP A 171 -30.46 0.13 -7.17
C TRP A 171 -30.45 -1.40 -7.06
N PRO A 172 -31.64 -2.02 -7.04
CA PRO A 172 -31.77 -3.47 -6.92
C PRO A 172 -30.91 -4.22 -7.93
N ALA A 173 -30.18 -5.23 -7.45
CA ALA A 173 -29.30 -6.10 -8.24
C ALA A 173 -28.12 -5.43 -8.97
N ARG A 174 -27.93 -4.10 -8.86
CA ARG A 174 -26.77 -3.41 -9.47
C ARG A 174 -25.49 -3.62 -8.67
N PHE A 175 -25.59 -3.64 -7.35
CA PHE A 175 -24.45 -3.78 -6.44
C PHE A 175 -24.48 -5.13 -5.74
N LYS A 176 -23.30 -5.73 -5.56
CA LYS A 176 -23.17 -7.01 -4.86
C LYS A 176 -21.88 -7.07 -4.07
N VAL A 177 -21.98 -7.48 -2.82
CA VAL A 177 -20.81 -7.85 -2.03
C VAL A 177 -20.21 -9.15 -2.55
N HIS A 178 -18.96 -9.08 -3.00
CA HIS A 178 -18.17 -10.24 -3.38
C HIS A 178 -17.20 -10.60 -2.26
N GLN A 179 -17.16 -11.88 -1.91
CA GLN A 179 -16.35 -12.36 -0.80
C GLN A 179 -15.34 -13.38 -1.33
N PHE A 180 -14.11 -13.31 -0.83
CA PHE A 180 -13.00 -14.16 -1.24
C PHE A 180 -12.15 -14.50 -0.02
N VAL A 181 -11.63 -15.73 0.04
CA VAL A 181 -10.48 -16.03 0.91
C VAL A 181 -9.25 -15.73 0.07
N ILE A 182 -8.38 -14.87 0.59
CA ILE A 182 -7.19 -14.40 -0.14
C ILE A 182 -5.89 -14.98 0.40
N PHE A 183 -5.91 -15.53 1.61
CA PHE A 183 -4.73 -16.06 2.29
C PHE A 183 -5.12 -17.12 3.32
N VAL A 184 -4.34 -18.21 3.38
CA VAL A 184 -4.45 -19.26 4.40
C VAL A 184 -3.37 -18.98 5.44
N CYS A 185 -3.77 -18.68 6.67
CA CYS A 185 -2.81 -18.50 7.76
C CYS A 185 -2.21 -19.86 8.14
N THR A 186 -0.90 -19.91 8.27
CA THR A 186 -0.14 -21.14 8.56
C THR A 186 0.62 -21.04 9.89
N GLU A 187 0.49 -19.91 10.57
CA GLU A 187 0.97 -19.64 11.92
C GLU A 187 -0.03 -18.72 12.63
N PRO A 188 -0.12 -18.77 13.98
CA PRO A 188 -1.08 -17.95 14.72
C PRO A 188 -0.80 -16.45 14.59
N THR A 189 0.48 -16.07 14.53
CA THR A 189 0.93 -14.69 14.34
C THR A 189 0.48 -14.12 12.98
N TYR A 190 0.38 -14.97 11.95
CA TYR A 190 -0.01 -14.53 10.62
C TYR A 190 -1.46 -14.07 10.58
N ALA A 191 -2.34 -14.59 11.44
CA ALA A 191 -3.72 -14.12 11.51
C ALA A 191 -3.81 -12.62 11.79
N VAL A 192 -2.96 -12.12 12.69
CA VAL A 192 -2.92 -10.70 13.06
C VAL A 192 -2.22 -9.90 11.98
N VAL A 193 -1.02 -10.34 11.57
CA VAL A 193 -0.17 -9.60 10.62
C VAL A 193 -0.83 -9.52 9.25
N ALA A 194 -1.44 -10.61 8.76
CA ALA A 194 -2.12 -10.63 7.46
C ALA A 194 -3.32 -9.69 7.43
N GLU A 195 -4.13 -9.66 8.49
CA GLU A 195 -5.27 -8.74 8.57
C GLU A 195 -4.82 -7.28 8.49
N ILE A 196 -3.75 -6.92 9.22
CA ILE A 196 -3.14 -5.58 9.16
C ILE A 196 -2.58 -5.28 7.77
N LEU A 197 -1.74 -6.18 7.26
CA LEU A 197 -1.02 -6.04 5.99
C LEU A 197 -2.00 -5.86 4.82
N PHE A 198 -2.98 -6.76 4.67
CA PHE A 198 -3.94 -6.68 3.58
C PHE A 198 -4.90 -5.51 3.75
N THR A 199 -5.26 -5.11 4.98
CA THR A 199 -6.04 -3.88 5.21
C THR A 199 -5.32 -2.66 4.63
N ARG A 200 -4.01 -2.56 4.86
CA ARG A 200 -3.18 -1.43 4.42
C ARG A 200 -2.90 -1.45 2.93
N ILE A 201 -2.55 -2.60 2.36
CA ILE A 201 -2.36 -2.75 0.91
C ILE A 201 -3.66 -2.45 0.17
N CYS A 202 -4.78 -2.97 0.67
CA CYS A 202 -6.10 -2.69 0.12
C CYS A 202 -6.62 -1.29 0.47
N GLN A 203 -5.93 -0.52 1.30
CA GLN A 203 -6.37 0.84 1.65
C GLN A 203 -7.81 0.89 2.19
N CYS A 204 -8.28 -0.13 2.91
CA CYS A 204 -9.70 -0.35 3.12
C CYS A 204 -10.30 0.40 4.33
N TYR A 205 -9.70 1.51 4.73
CA TYR A 205 -10.16 2.32 5.86
C TYR A 205 -11.38 3.17 5.49
N ILE A 206 -12.17 3.55 6.50
CA ILE A 206 -13.27 4.51 6.29
C ILE A 206 -12.75 5.92 5.99
N LYS A 207 -11.63 6.31 6.60
CA LYS A 207 -11.05 7.66 6.54
C LYS A 207 -10.65 8.09 5.12
N ASN A 208 -10.16 7.16 4.32
CA ASN A 208 -9.73 7.41 2.94
C ASN A 208 -10.79 7.01 1.90
N GLY A 209 -12.00 6.63 2.34
CA GLY A 209 -13.06 6.16 1.44
C GLY A 209 -12.70 4.88 0.65
N GLY A 210 -11.68 4.14 1.09
CA GLY A 210 -11.20 2.95 0.38
C GLY A 210 -11.91 1.66 0.81
N GLY A 211 -12.62 1.69 1.93
CA GLY A 211 -13.35 0.51 2.41
C GLY A 211 -14.15 0.75 3.68
N PHE A 212 -14.37 -0.34 4.41
CA PHE A 212 -15.28 -0.36 5.55
C PHE A 212 -14.57 -0.50 6.91
N THR A 213 -13.25 -0.55 6.95
CA THR A 213 -12.47 -0.74 8.18
C THR A 213 -12.50 0.53 9.04
N TYR A 214 -13.29 0.49 10.12
CA TYR A 214 -13.44 1.58 11.10
C TYR A 214 -12.70 1.33 12.42
N CYS A 215 -12.19 0.12 12.62
CA CYS A 215 -11.47 -0.30 13.82
C CYS A 215 -10.07 -0.76 13.40
N PRO A 216 -9.04 -0.56 14.22
CA PRO A 216 -7.70 -1.04 13.91
C PRO A 216 -7.70 -2.56 13.64
N PRO A 217 -7.15 -3.02 12.50
CA PRO A 217 -7.06 -4.44 12.16
C PRO A 217 -6.16 -5.19 13.16
N GLY A 218 -6.29 -6.51 13.27
CA GLY A 218 -5.43 -7.31 14.13
C GLY A 218 -5.88 -7.41 15.60
N ARG A 219 -7.07 -6.89 15.94
CA ARG A 219 -7.60 -6.95 17.31
C ARG A 219 -8.45 -8.19 17.60
N SER A 220 -8.98 -8.84 16.57
CA SER A 220 -10.02 -9.88 16.69
C SER A 220 -9.53 -11.26 16.21
N ASN A 221 -8.27 -11.60 16.52
CA ASN A 221 -7.59 -12.79 15.98
C ASN A 221 -7.25 -13.82 17.06
N LYS A 222 -7.75 -13.65 18.29
CA LYS A 222 -7.46 -14.54 19.43
C LYS A 222 -7.76 -16.02 19.13
N SER A 223 -8.76 -16.30 18.29
CA SER A 223 -9.11 -17.67 17.89
C SER A 223 -8.03 -18.38 17.08
N ALA A 224 -7.04 -17.67 16.52
CA ALA A 224 -5.88 -18.30 15.90
C ALA A 224 -5.10 -19.14 16.93
N TYR A 225 -4.99 -18.68 18.17
CA TYR A 225 -4.23 -19.37 19.21
C TYR A 225 -4.91 -20.65 19.76
N ASN A 226 -6.08 -21.02 19.24
CA ASN A 226 -6.78 -22.25 19.62
C ASN A 226 -6.28 -23.49 18.86
N TYR A 227 -5.43 -23.31 17.84
CA TYR A 227 -4.91 -24.39 16.99
C TYR A 227 -3.58 -24.92 17.51
N THR A 228 -3.39 -26.23 17.37
CA THR A 228 -2.14 -26.92 17.72
C THR A 228 -1.10 -26.77 16.61
N SER A 229 0.16 -27.09 16.89
CA SER A 229 1.22 -27.13 15.86
C SER A 229 0.87 -28.07 14.70
N VAL A 230 0.25 -29.21 15.00
CA VAL A 230 -0.20 -30.20 13.99
C VAL A 230 -1.27 -29.61 13.08
N ASP A 231 -2.18 -28.78 13.60
CA ASP A 231 -3.18 -28.09 12.78
C ASP A 231 -2.52 -27.09 11.82
N TRP A 232 -1.52 -26.34 12.32
CA TRP A 232 -0.77 -25.38 11.51
C TRP A 232 0.05 -26.05 10.40
N GLU A 233 0.68 -27.19 10.68
CA GLU A 233 1.36 -28.02 9.67
C GLU A 233 0.40 -28.46 8.58
N ARG A 234 -0.81 -28.91 8.95
CA ARG A 234 -1.85 -29.26 7.96
C ARG A 234 -2.26 -28.07 7.09
N PHE A 235 -2.38 -26.88 7.67
CA PHE A 235 -2.69 -25.67 6.91
C PHE A 235 -1.55 -25.29 5.97
N TRP A 236 -0.29 -25.48 6.40
CA TRP A 236 0.88 -25.28 5.56
C TRP A 236 0.92 -26.26 4.39
N ASP A 237 0.67 -27.54 4.63
CA ASP A 237 0.62 -28.56 3.58
C ASP A 237 -0.52 -28.29 2.58
N PHE A 238 -1.69 -27.87 3.07
CA PHE A 238 -2.77 -27.41 2.21
C PHE A 238 -2.33 -26.20 1.36
N ASN A 239 -1.64 -25.22 1.96
CA ASN A 239 -1.17 -24.04 1.25
C ASN A 239 -0.13 -24.37 0.18
N LYS A 240 0.78 -25.34 0.40
CA LYS A 240 1.72 -25.82 -0.64
C LYS A 240 1.01 -26.41 -1.86
N GLY A 241 -0.16 -27.02 -1.67
CA GLY A 241 -1.00 -27.51 -2.76
C GLY A 241 -1.66 -26.42 -3.60
N ILE A 242 -1.56 -25.15 -3.17
CA ILE A 242 -2.15 -23.99 -3.84
C ILE A 242 -1.06 -23.03 -4.31
N THR A 243 -0.07 -22.75 -3.46
CA THR A 243 0.96 -21.74 -3.70
C THR A 243 2.34 -22.39 -3.74
N ASP A 244 3.06 -22.19 -4.85
CA ASP A 244 4.47 -22.56 -4.96
C ASP A 244 5.37 -21.46 -4.36
N VAL A 245 5.63 -21.59 -3.07
CA VAL A 245 6.43 -20.64 -2.29
C VAL A 245 7.87 -20.55 -2.80
N ALA A 246 8.46 -21.66 -3.25
CA ALA A 246 9.83 -21.69 -3.77
C ALA A 246 9.94 -20.94 -5.09
N LYS A 247 8.96 -21.12 -5.98
CA LYS A 247 8.88 -20.35 -7.22
C LYS A 247 8.66 -18.86 -6.96
N ASN A 248 7.80 -18.52 -6.00
CA ASN A 248 7.59 -17.12 -5.61
C ASN A 248 8.88 -16.49 -5.07
N LEU A 249 9.66 -17.23 -4.26
CA LEU A 249 10.91 -16.73 -3.68
C LEU A 249 11.93 -16.46 -4.77
N LYS A 250 12.13 -17.41 -5.68
CA LYS A 250 13.04 -17.25 -6.81
C LYS A 250 12.64 -16.07 -7.70
N ALA A 251 11.34 -15.87 -7.94
CA ALA A 251 10.86 -14.73 -8.71
C ALA A 251 11.13 -13.39 -8.00
N ASP A 252 11.00 -13.37 -6.67
CA ASP A 252 11.29 -12.18 -5.86
C ASP A 252 12.80 -11.87 -5.81
N GLU A 253 13.65 -12.89 -5.64
CA GLU A 253 15.11 -12.77 -5.71
C GLU A 253 15.55 -12.17 -7.05
N MET A 254 14.97 -12.61 -8.16
CA MET A 254 15.27 -12.05 -9.49
C MET A 254 14.90 -10.57 -9.60
N LYS A 255 13.77 -10.15 -9.02
CA LYS A 255 13.37 -8.72 -8.98
C LYS A 255 14.33 -7.92 -8.11
N TRP A 256 14.69 -8.46 -6.95
CA TRP A 256 15.61 -7.81 -6.03
C TRP A 256 16.99 -7.59 -6.67
N GLU A 257 17.55 -8.59 -7.35
CA GLU A 257 18.82 -8.44 -8.06
C GLU A 257 18.74 -7.41 -9.19
N ALA A 258 17.64 -7.41 -9.97
CA ALA A 258 17.41 -6.39 -11.00
C ALA A 258 17.32 -4.97 -10.41
N TYR A 259 16.65 -4.83 -9.26
CA TYR A 259 16.55 -3.57 -8.53
C TYR A 259 17.92 -3.09 -8.02
N LEU A 260 18.70 -3.98 -7.42
CA LEU A 260 20.05 -3.68 -6.94
C LEU A 260 20.94 -3.20 -8.09
N GLU A 261 20.85 -3.84 -9.26
CA GLU A 261 21.63 -3.44 -10.42
C GLU A 261 21.23 -2.07 -10.95
N LYS A 262 19.93 -1.78 -11.06
CA LYS A 262 19.41 -0.44 -11.38
C LYS A 262 19.97 0.61 -10.41
N LYS A 263 19.97 0.33 -9.10
CA LYS A 263 20.49 1.25 -8.08
C LYS A 263 22.01 1.44 -8.16
N ARG A 264 22.78 0.41 -8.52
CA ARG A 264 24.22 0.54 -8.78
C ARG A 264 24.49 1.44 -9.98
N GLN A 265 23.69 1.30 -11.04
CA GLN A 265 23.83 2.11 -12.25
C GLN A 265 23.47 3.58 -11.98
N GLU A 266 22.33 3.84 -11.32
CA GLU A 266 21.92 5.19 -10.89
C GLU A 266 22.99 5.84 -10.01
N LYS A 267 23.59 5.08 -9.08
CA LYS A 267 24.67 5.58 -8.22
C LYS A 267 25.88 6.02 -9.05
N LYS A 268 26.30 5.20 -10.02
CA LYS A 268 27.43 5.50 -10.91
C LYS A 268 27.16 6.73 -11.78
N GLU A 269 25.94 6.87 -12.31
CA GLU A 269 25.53 8.05 -13.07
C GLU A 269 25.57 9.32 -12.21
N ASN A 270 25.04 9.25 -10.99
CA ASN A 270 25.07 10.36 -10.04
C ASN A 270 26.52 10.74 -9.66
N GLU A 271 27.39 9.76 -9.42
CA GLU A 271 28.82 9.99 -9.16
C GLU A 271 29.47 10.72 -10.35
N ASN A 272 29.18 10.32 -11.58
CA ASN A 272 29.68 11.00 -12.78
C ASN A 272 29.19 12.45 -12.89
N VAL A 273 27.92 12.71 -12.55
CA VAL A 273 27.35 14.07 -12.52
C VAL A 273 28.07 14.93 -11.48
N VAL A 274 28.30 14.40 -10.27
CA VAL A 274 29.02 15.09 -9.20
C VAL A 274 30.45 15.42 -9.65
N GLN A 275 31.17 14.46 -10.25
CA GLN A 275 32.53 14.70 -10.75
C GLN A 275 32.58 15.80 -11.82
N LYS A 276 31.61 15.84 -12.75
CA LYS A 276 31.50 16.93 -13.74
C LYS A 276 31.23 18.29 -13.09
N MET A 277 30.39 18.34 -12.05
CA MET A 277 30.13 19.57 -11.31
C MET A 277 31.36 20.05 -10.55
N LEU A 278 32.13 19.15 -9.94
CA LEU A 278 33.40 19.47 -9.28
C LEU A 278 34.40 20.04 -10.28
N ALA A 279 34.62 19.35 -11.42
CA ALA A 279 35.53 19.84 -12.45
C ALA A 279 35.14 21.22 -13.00
N LYS A 280 33.84 21.46 -13.20
CA LYS A 280 33.34 22.78 -13.62
C LYS A 280 33.58 23.85 -12.54
N THR A 281 33.37 23.50 -11.28
CA THR A 281 33.61 24.40 -10.15
C THR A 281 35.08 24.78 -10.05
N ASP A 282 35.99 23.83 -10.26
CA ASP A 282 37.43 24.09 -10.23
C ASP A 282 37.87 24.94 -11.42
N SER A 283 37.32 24.72 -12.62
CA SER A 283 37.55 25.58 -13.78
C SER A 283 37.08 27.03 -13.55
N ILE A 284 35.92 27.23 -12.92
CA ILE A 284 35.43 28.56 -12.54
C ILE A 284 36.37 29.23 -11.54
N LYS A 285 36.85 28.50 -10.53
CA LYS A 285 37.81 29.03 -9.55
C LYS A 285 39.12 29.45 -10.21
N GLN A 286 39.66 28.65 -11.14
CA GLN A 286 40.86 29.00 -11.89
C GLN A 286 40.65 30.24 -12.75
N GLY A 287 39.48 30.37 -13.41
CA GLY A 287 39.13 31.57 -14.16
C GLY A 287 39.03 32.82 -13.29
N LEU A 288 38.48 32.70 -12.08
CA LEU A 288 38.42 33.81 -11.12
C LEU A 288 39.81 34.24 -10.66
N VAL A 289 40.72 33.29 -10.38
CA VAL A 289 42.11 33.62 -10.03
C VAL A 289 42.78 34.42 -11.15
N GLY A 290 42.63 33.99 -12.41
CA GLY A 290 43.19 34.74 -13.55
C GLY A 290 42.60 36.14 -13.74
N LEU A 291 41.31 36.33 -13.43
CA LEU A 291 40.69 37.66 -13.44
C LEU A 291 41.26 38.58 -12.35
N TYR A 292 41.47 38.06 -11.13
CA TYR A 292 42.10 38.82 -10.05
C TYR A 292 43.54 39.21 -10.37
N GLU A 293 44.30 38.33 -11.03
CA GLU A 293 45.66 38.63 -11.50
C GLU A 293 45.65 39.75 -12.56
N THR A 294 44.73 39.68 -13.53
CA THR A 294 44.57 40.72 -14.56
C THR A 294 44.16 42.06 -13.96
N GLU A 295 43.24 42.07 -12.98
CA GLU A 295 42.83 43.27 -12.25
C GLU A 295 44.02 43.89 -11.51
N ALA A 296 44.85 43.07 -10.86
CA ALA A 296 46.07 43.53 -10.18
C ALA A 296 47.07 44.17 -11.17
N GLU A 297 47.30 43.56 -12.34
CA GLU A 297 48.16 44.13 -13.39
C GLU A 297 47.63 45.46 -13.93
N MET A 298 46.33 45.55 -14.18
CA MET A 298 45.68 46.79 -14.62
C MET A 298 45.83 47.91 -13.61
N ASN A 299 45.69 47.61 -12.30
CA ASN A 299 45.88 48.59 -11.24
C ASN A 299 47.32 49.12 -11.19
N VAL A 300 48.32 48.25 -11.35
CA VAL A 300 49.74 48.67 -11.44
C VAL A 300 49.98 49.60 -12.65
N HIS A 301 49.38 49.29 -13.80
CA HIS A 301 49.48 50.16 -14.99
C HIS A 301 48.81 51.51 -14.78
N LEU A 302 47.63 51.55 -14.15
CA LEU A 302 46.93 52.79 -13.79
C LEU A 302 47.77 53.67 -12.88
N GLU A 303 48.36 53.11 -11.82
CA GLU A 303 49.26 53.84 -10.91
C GLU A 303 50.47 54.41 -11.64
N THR A 304 51.06 53.63 -12.57
CA THR A 304 52.20 54.08 -13.39
C THR A 304 51.83 55.27 -14.26
N ILE A 305 50.67 55.24 -14.93
CA ILE A 305 50.18 56.33 -15.76
C ILE A 305 49.93 57.59 -14.91
N GLN A 306 49.33 57.44 -13.72
CA GLN A 306 49.10 58.55 -12.80
C GLN A 306 50.42 59.20 -12.36
N LEU A 307 51.44 58.41 -12.01
CA LEU A 307 52.78 58.89 -11.66
C LEU A 307 53.44 59.66 -12.82
N MET A 308 53.30 59.18 -14.05
CA MET A 308 53.82 59.86 -15.24
C MET A 308 53.14 61.22 -15.45
N ALA A 309 51.81 61.26 -15.34
CA ALA A 309 51.04 62.50 -15.49
C ALA A 309 51.38 63.55 -14.42
N SER A 310 51.59 63.13 -13.17
CA SER A 310 51.97 64.04 -12.08
C SER A 310 53.38 64.64 -12.23
N ASN A 311 54.30 63.93 -12.90
CA ASN A 311 55.65 64.45 -13.14
C ASN A 311 55.68 65.51 -14.26
N ASP A 312 54.86 65.38 -15.31
CA ASP A 312 54.80 66.36 -16.40
C ASP A 312 54.29 67.74 -15.92
N GLU A 313 53.34 67.78 -14.97
CA GLU A 313 52.83 69.03 -14.38
C GLU A 313 53.86 69.79 -13.54
N SER A 314 54.96 69.16 -13.13
CA SER A 314 56.02 69.79 -12.32
C SER A 314 57.15 70.43 -13.13
N THR A 315 57.08 70.36 -14.47
CA THR A 315 58.10 70.86 -15.41
C THR A 315 57.69 72.13 -16.17
N VAL A 316 56.57 72.76 -15.79
CA VAL A 316 56.06 74.02 -16.37
C VAL A 316 56.18 75.15 -15.35
#